data_AF-A0A7G3BK58-F1
#
_entry.id   AF-A0A7G3BK58-F1
#
_cell.length_a   1.000
_cell.length_b   1.000
_cell.length_c   1.000
_cell.angle_alpha   90.00
_cell.angle_beta   90.00
_cell.angle_gamma   90.00
#
_symmetry.space_group_name_H-M   'P 1'
#
loop_
_entity.id
_entity.type
_entity.pdbx_description
1 polymer ?
#
loop_
_entity_poly.entity_id
_entity_poly.type
_entity_poly.pdbx_seq_one_letter_code
_entity_poly.pdbx_strand_id
1 'polypeptide(L)' 'MQNTLYFLMIQKSTYSQNPRDSGIVDLTRPFDLIVFVILPIIIIVLYFIWKKQKKQDE' A
#
# COMPACT_ATOMS: atom_id res chain seq x y z
N MET A 1 -12.81 20.78 37.15
CA MET A 1 -12.60 21.08 35.72
C MET A 1 -11.71 20.01 35.06
N GLN A 2 -12.04 18.73 35.22
CA GLN A 2 -11.28 17.60 34.62
C GLN A 2 -12.03 16.98 33.42
N ASN A 3 -13.35 17.17 33.31
CA ASN A 3 -14.17 16.59 32.25
C ASN A 3 -14.01 17.24 30.87
N THR A 4 -13.42 18.43 30.76
CA THR A 4 -13.24 19.14 29.47
C THR A 4 -12.11 18.56 28.63
N LEU A 5 -11.12 17.90 29.24
CA LEU A 5 -9.99 17.30 28.52
C LEU A 5 -10.38 15.99 27.80
N TYR A 6 -11.38 15.26 28.32
CA TYR A 6 -11.86 14.02 27.71
C TYR A 6 -12.49 14.23 26.32
N PHE A 7 -13.14 15.38 26.10
CA PHE A 7 -13.73 15.72 24.80
C PHE A 7 -12.69 15.97 23.69
N LEU A 8 -11.45 16.31 24.05
CA LEU A 8 -10.36 16.51 23.07
C LEU A 8 -9.76 15.18 22.60
N MET A 9 -9.73 14.16 23.47
CA MET A 9 -9.25 12.82 23.12
C MET A 9 -10.21 12.11 22.15
N ILE A 10 -11.53 12.31 22.30
CA ILE A 10 -12.57 11.69 21.46
C ILE A 10 -12.57 12.22 20.02
N GLN A 11 -12.01 13.42 19.77
CA GLN A 11 -11.95 14.02 18.43
C GLN A 11 -10.82 13.48 17.55
N LYS A 12 -9.86 12.74 18.11
CA LYS A 12 -8.84 12.08 17.29
C LYS A 12 -9.43 10.78 16.74
N SER A 13 -9.66 10.75 15.43
CA SER A 13 -10.02 9.51 14.74
C SER A 13 -8.91 8.47 14.93
N THR A 14 -9.21 7.39 15.66
CA THR A 14 -8.28 6.29 15.96
C THR A 14 -7.66 5.67 14.70
N TYR A 15 -8.32 5.80 13.55
CA TYR A 15 -7.93 5.21 12.28
C TYR A 15 -7.27 6.20 11.30
N SER A 16 -7.14 7.49 11.65
CA SER A 16 -6.43 8.44 10.79
C SER A 16 -4.95 8.38 11.11
N GLN A 17 -4.13 8.07 10.10
CA GLN A 17 -2.69 8.16 10.21
C GLN A 17 -2.31 9.59 10.60
N ASN A 18 -1.47 9.73 11.62
CA ASN A 18 -0.90 11.03 11.93
C ASN A 18 -0.06 11.47 10.72
N PRO A 19 -0.03 12.76 10.37
CA PRO A 19 0.82 13.26 9.27
C PRO A 19 2.32 13.06 9.50
N ARG A 20 2.72 12.64 10.72
CA ARG A 20 4.08 12.25 11.09
C ARG A 20 4.34 10.74 10.94
N ASP A 21 3.29 9.94 10.84
CA ASP A 21 3.36 8.55 10.42
C ASP A 21 3.41 8.54 8.90
N SER A 22 4.54 8.97 8.33
CA SER A 22 4.88 8.58 6.96
C SER A 22 4.94 7.07 6.98
N GLY A 23 3.88 6.40 6.53
CA GLY A 23 3.82 4.95 6.40
C GLY A 23 4.85 4.50 5.37
N ILE A 24 6.12 4.55 5.74
CA ILE A 24 7.24 4.07 4.93
C ILE A 24 6.95 2.60 4.68
N VAL A 25 6.91 2.24 3.40
CA VAL A 25 6.68 0.86 2.98
C VAL A 25 7.76 0.00 3.62
N ASP A 26 7.35 -0.96 4.44
CA ASP A 26 8.28 -1.83 5.16
C ASP A 26 8.48 -3.12 4.36
N LEU A 27 9.59 -3.17 3.61
CA LEU A 27 9.93 -4.33 2.79
C LEU A 27 10.27 -5.60 3.61
N THR A 28 10.38 -5.50 4.93
CA THR A 28 10.49 -6.66 5.83
C THR A 28 9.13 -7.36 6.00
N ARG A 29 8.02 -6.65 5.80
CA ARG A 29 6.68 -7.22 5.87
C ARG A 29 6.35 -7.92 4.56
N PRO A 30 5.90 -9.19 4.61
CA PRO A 30 5.65 -9.97 3.40
C PRO A 30 4.57 -9.33 2.52
N PHE A 31 3.54 -8.71 3.11
CA PHE A 31 2.49 -8.02 2.35
C PHE A 31 3.03 -6.85 1.54
N ASP A 32 3.77 -5.95 2.19
CA ASP A 32 4.34 -4.75 1.57
C ASP A 32 5.32 -5.14 0.45
N LEU A 33 6.18 -6.14 0.69
CA LEU A 33 7.07 -6.68 -0.34
C LEU A 33 6.29 -7.22 -1.56
N ILE A 34 5.24 -8.01 -1.32
CA ILE A 34 4.46 -8.63 -2.39
C ILE A 34 3.75 -7.57 -3.24
N VAL A 35 3.06 -6.62 -2.60
CA VAL A 35 2.24 -5.62 -3.31
C VAL A 35 3.11 -4.59 -4.03
N PHE A 36 4.16 -4.10 -3.38
CA PHE A 36 4.95 -3.00 -3.93
C PHE A 36 6.12 -3.45 -4.82
N VAL A 37 6.60 -4.70 -4.68
CA VAL A 37 7.73 -5.21 -5.48
C VAL A 37 7.31 -6.35 -6.41
N ILE A 38 6.65 -7.39 -5.90
CA ILE A 38 6.39 -8.60 -6.69
C ILE A 38 5.27 -8.37 -7.71
N LEU A 39 4.18 -7.70 -7.32
CA LEU A 39 3.05 -7.39 -8.20
C LEU A 39 3.47 -6.64 -9.49
N PRO A 40 4.23 -5.53 -9.45
CA PRO A 40 4.65 -4.84 -10.67
C PRO A 40 5.57 -5.70 -11.55
N ILE A 41 6.43 -6.54 -10.96
CA ILE A 41 7.26 -7.48 -11.73
C ILE A 41 6.39 -8.48 -12.49
N ILE A 42 5.35 -9.04 -11.84
CA ILE A 42 4.41 -9.96 -12.50
C ILE A 42 3.70 -9.29 -13.67
N ILE A 43 3.23 -8.04 -13.49
CA ILE A 43 2.56 -7.28 -14.55
C ILE A 43 3.50 -7.11 -15.76
N ILE A 44 4.76 -6.77 -15.53
CA ILE A 44 5.76 -6.62 -16.59
C ILE A 44 5.97 -7.95 -17.33
N VAL A 45 6.14 -9.05 -16.60
CA VAL A 45 6.33 -10.38 -17.19
C VAL A 45 5.11 -10.78 -18.02
N LEU A 46 3.91 -10.61 -17.49
CA LEU A 46 2.66 -10.89 -18.21
C LEU A 46 2.52 -10.05 -19.47
N TYR A 47 2.90 -8.77 -19.42
CA TYR A 47 2.90 -7.90 -20.59
C TYR A 47 3.81 -8.43 -21.71
N PHE A 48 5.02 -8.90 -21.37
CA PHE A 48 5.94 -9.48 -22.36
C PHE A 48 5.42 -10.79 -22.93
N ILE A 49 4.83 -11.65 -22.10
CA ILE A 49 4.21 -12.91 -22.56
C ILE A 49 3.06 -12.60 -23.53
N TRP A 50 2.15 -11.69 -23.17
CA TRP A 50 1.04 -11.28 -24.02
C TRP A 50 1.53 -10.68 -25.35
N LYS A 51 2.53 -9.79 -25.28
CA LYS A 51 3.14 -9.20 -26.48
C LYS A 51 3.77 -10.23 -27.40
N LYS A 52 4.32 -11.32 -26.86
CA LYS A 52 4.90 -12.40 -27.65
C LYS A 52 3.82 -13.26 -28.33
N GLN A 53 2.74 -13.58 -27.63
CA GLN A 53 1.65 -14.38 -28.19
C GLN A 53 0.97 -13.67 -29.37
N LYS A 54 0.73 -12.36 -29.27
CA LYS A 54 0.13 -11.59 -30.37
C LYS A 54 0.92 -11.67 -31.69
N LYS A 55 2.24 -11.84 -31.63
CA LYS A 55 3.10 -11.97 -32.83
C LYS A 55 3.09 -13.37 -33.46
N GLN A 56 2.52 -14.36 -32.78
CA GLN A 56 2.37 -15.72 -33.33
C GLN A 56 1.02 -15.91 -34.00
N ASP A 57 0.04 -15.06 -33.68
CA ASP A 57 -1.31 -15.06 -34.25
C ASP A 57 -1.45 -14.10 -35.46
N GLU A 58 -0.41 -13.31 -35.77
CA GLU A 58 -0.24 -12.50 -37.01
C GLU A 58 0.71 -13.21 -37.98
#